data_AF-A0A915JIL8-F1
#
_entry.id   AF-A0A915JIL8-F1
#
_cell.length_a   1.000
_cell.length_b   1.000
_cell.length_c   1.000
_cell.angle_alpha   90.00
_cell.angle_beta   90.00
_cell.angle_gamma   90.00
#
_symmetry.space_group_name_H-M   'P 1'
#
loop_
_entity.id
_entity.type
_entity.pdbx_description
1 polymer ?
#
loop_
_entity_poly.entity_id
_entity_poly.type
_entity_poly.pdbx_seq_one_letter_code
_entity_poly.pdbx_strand_id
1 'polypeptide(L)'
;MTISYSDTFFKLLLRWDGSLWKSIWRPVVVYLFFYYSINIIYRFLLNNDQKITFLQFVDFCEESSGYIPLNFVLGFFVSAILARWWSQCNYISYPDASMLLITTYIQGETYLVVRRTMARWLNLTAVLGWRTVCSRTLSRFPTYEHIVKSGLMTESEFDLYEKTEAPYGKWFLPLQWLNNLLEKCREHDVIDSVQMKSIAQEVYKFRLGIIMLKIFEWVSIPLAYTQVVTVATYGYFVITLFSRQITGRTDKDEPDILFPIFTVLQLLFYLGWF
;
A
#
# COMPACT_ATOMS: atom_id res chain seq x y z
N MET A 1 4.34 1.61 -10.65
CA MET A 1 5.70 1.13 -10.92
C MET A 1 6.43 1.08 -9.60
N THR A 2 7.09 -0.03 -9.25
CA THR A 2 7.95 -0.10 -8.07
C THR A 2 9.22 0.68 -8.37
N ILE A 3 9.69 1.49 -7.43
CA ILE A 3 10.89 2.30 -7.63
C ILE A 3 12.08 1.50 -7.14
N SER A 4 12.98 1.15 -8.05
CA SER A 4 14.31 0.65 -7.73
C SER A 4 15.30 1.81 -7.80
N TYR A 5 16.25 1.85 -6.86
CA TYR A 5 17.35 2.80 -6.85
C TYR A 5 18.58 2.15 -6.22
N SER A 6 19.75 2.49 -6.73
CA SER A 6 21.05 2.11 -6.18
C SER A 6 21.95 3.33 -5.96
N ASP A 7 21.36 4.53 -5.97
CA ASP A 7 22.07 5.80 -5.90
C ASP A 7 22.56 6.11 -4.48
N THR A 8 23.59 6.96 -4.40
CA THR A 8 24.03 7.57 -3.15
C THR A 8 22.94 8.47 -2.57
N PHE A 9 22.82 8.51 -1.24
CA PHE A 9 21.74 9.21 -0.51
C PHE A 9 21.42 10.63 -1.02
N PHE A 10 22.43 11.42 -1.38
CA PHE A 10 22.23 12.78 -1.89
C PHE A 10 21.47 12.85 -3.22
N LYS A 11 21.71 11.91 -4.14
CA LYS A 11 20.99 11.87 -5.42
C LYS A 11 19.51 11.50 -5.23
N LEU A 12 19.20 10.73 -4.19
CA LEU A 12 17.82 10.36 -3.85
C LEU A 12 16.97 11.57 -3.46
N LEU A 13 17.57 12.56 -2.78
CA LEU A 13 16.89 13.79 -2.38
C LEU A 13 16.46 14.65 -3.58
N LEU A 14 17.09 14.50 -4.75
CA LEU A 14 16.77 15.28 -5.94
C LEU A 14 15.71 14.62 -6.85
N ARG A 15 15.28 13.40 -6.50
CA ARG A 15 14.29 12.66 -7.29
C ARG A 15 12.89 13.24 -7.08
N TRP A 16 12.08 13.29 -8.13
CA TRP A 16 10.66 13.69 -8.05
C TRP A 16 9.70 12.51 -7.96
N ASP A 17 9.85 11.52 -8.85
CA ASP A 17 8.88 10.43 -8.89
C ASP A 17 9.01 9.47 -7.70
N GLY A 18 7.90 9.35 -6.97
CA GLY A 18 7.77 8.61 -5.72
C GLY A 18 8.68 9.11 -4.61
N SER A 19 9.08 10.37 -4.67
CA SER A 19 9.80 11.00 -3.59
C SER A 19 8.87 11.69 -2.60
N LEU A 20 9.46 12.03 -1.45
CA LEU A 20 8.87 12.83 -0.40
C LEU A 20 8.24 14.13 -0.95
N TRP A 21 8.93 14.81 -1.87
CA TRP A 21 8.49 16.09 -2.45
C TRP A 21 7.14 16.00 -3.15
N LYS A 22 6.96 14.96 -3.98
CA LYS A 22 5.74 14.78 -4.76
C LYS A 22 4.52 14.49 -3.88
N SER A 23 4.73 13.88 -2.71
CA SER A 23 3.68 13.55 -1.75
C SER A 23 3.21 14.76 -0.93
N ILE A 24 4.13 15.64 -0.53
CA ILE A 24 3.85 16.68 0.48
C ILE A 24 3.74 18.11 -0.03
N TRP A 25 4.13 18.39 -1.29
CA TRP A 25 4.14 19.78 -1.77
C TRP A 25 2.77 20.47 -1.67
N ARG A 26 1.66 19.73 -1.88
CA ARG A 26 0.30 20.27 -1.74
C ARG A 26 -0.01 20.66 -0.29
N PRO A 27 0.11 19.77 0.72
CA PRO A 27 0.01 20.14 2.12
C PRO A 27 0.88 21.33 2.54
N VAL A 28 2.14 21.37 2.08
CA VAL A 28 3.07 22.46 2.41
C VAL A 28 2.56 23.80 1.86
N VAL A 29 2.10 23.84 0.61
CA VAL A 29 1.52 25.05 0.01
C VAL A 29 0.28 25.51 0.76
N VAL A 30 -0.60 24.58 1.14
CA VAL A 30 -1.81 24.89 1.93
C VAL A 30 -1.44 25.42 3.31
N TYR A 31 -0.46 24.81 3.99
CA TYR A 31 0.02 25.28 5.28
C TYR A 31 0.59 26.71 5.17
N LEU A 32 1.47 26.96 4.19
CA LEU A 32 2.07 28.28 3.99
C LEU A 32 1.01 29.34 3.67
N PHE A 33 -0.01 28.99 2.89
CA PHE A 33 -1.13 29.90 2.62
C PHE A 33 -1.83 30.35 3.92
N PHE A 34 -2.17 29.42 4.81
CA PHE A 34 -2.79 29.77 6.10
C PHE A 34 -1.81 30.51 7.01
N TYR A 35 -0.56 30.07 7.07
CA TYR A 35 0.49 30.68 7.86
C TYR A 35 0.66 32.17 7.51
N TYR A 36 0.80 32.48 6.22
CA TYR A 36 0.95 33.86 5.75
C TYR A 36 -0.34 34.67 5.88
N SER A 37 -1.51 34.04 5.71
CA SER A 37 -2.79 34.71 5.95
C SER A 37 -2.91 35.18 7.40
N ILE A 38 -2.56 34.33 8.37
CA ILE A 38 -2.51 34.68 9.79
C ILE A 38 -1.47 35.78 10.03
N ASN A 39 -0.29 35.69 9.41
CA ASN A 39 0.76 36.69 9.58
C ASN A 39 0.35 38.08 9.06
N ILE A 40 -0.31 38.14 7.90
CA ILE A 40 -0.84 39.38 7.32
C ILE A 40 -1.90 39.99 8.25
N ILE A 41 -2.80 39.16 8.79
CA ILE A 41 -3.79 39.61 9.77
C ILE A 41 -3.10 40.20 11.00
N TYR A 42 -2.13 39.49 11.56
CA TYR A 42 -1.37 39.95 12.71
C TYR A 42 -0.65 41.28 12.44
N ARG A 43 0.09 41.41 11.34
CA ARG A 43 0.92 42.60 11.08
C ARG A 43 0.09 43.83 10.74
N PHE A 44 -0.92 43.69 9.87
CA PHE A 44 -1.59 44.82 9.22
C PHE A 44 -3.03 45.07 9.67
N LEU A 45 -3.74 44.06 10.17
CA LEU A 45 -5.17 44.18 10.50
C LEU A 45 -5.42 44.30 12.01
N LEU A 46 -4.62 43.65 12.86
CA LEU A 46 -4.79 43.72 14.30
C LEU A 46 -4.32 45.05 14.89
N ASN A 47 -5.13 45.60 15.80
CA ASN A 47 -4.75 46.75 16.61
C ASN A 47 -3.82 46.34 17.78
N ASN A 48 -3.27 47.32 18.51
CA ASN A 48 -2.23 47.05 19.52
C ASN A 48 -2.72 46.12 20.65
N ASP A 49 -3.95 46.30 21.13
CA ASP A 49 -4.51 45.45 22.18
C ASP A 49 -4.73 44.01 21.68
N GLN A 50 -5.27 43.84 20.47
CA GLN A 50 -5.44 42.53 19.85
C GLN A 50 -4.11 41.83 19.57
N LYS A 51 -3.06 42.58 19.20
CA LYS A 51 -1.71 42.04 19.02
C LYS A 51 -1.20 41.44 20.33
N ILE A 52 -1.42 42.10 21.47
CA ILE A 52 -1.02 41.58 22.79
C ILE A 52 -1.76 40.26 23.09
N THR A 53 -3.08 40.22 22.90
CA THR A 53 -3.86 38.98 23.10
C THR A 53 -3.43 37.86 22.13
N PHE A 54 -3.14 38.20 20.88
CA PHE A 54 -2.63 37.23 19.90
C PHE A 54 -1.28 36.66 20.33
N LEU A 55 -0.37 37.49 20.84
CA LEU A 55 0.93 37.01 21.35
C LEU A 55 0.77 36.04 22.52
N GLN A 56 -0.16 36.31 23.44
CA GLN A 56 -0.49 35.39 24.54
C GLN A 56 -1.02 34.05 24.00
N PHE A 57 -1.85 34.09 22.95
CA PHE A 57 -2.34 32.88 22.31
C PHE A 57 -1.23 32.10 21.59
N VAL A 58 -0.29 32.79 20.94
CA VAL A 58 0.89 32.17 20.32
C VAL A 58 1.73 31.44 21.37
N ASP A 59 1.99 32.07 22.52
CA ASP A 59 2.74 31.44 23.61
C ASP A 59 2.00 30.21 24.17
N PHE A 60 0.67 30.31 24.36
CA PHE A 60 -0.16 29.16 24.75
C PHE A 60 -0.11 28.01 23.75
N CYS A 61 -0.13 28.30 22.44
CA CYS A 61 -0.02 27.29 21.40
C CYS A 61 1.38 26.65 21.38
N GLU A 62 2.45 27.40 21.66
CA GLU A 62 3.81 26.85 21.72
C GLU A 62 3.94 25.85 22.86
N GLU A 63 3.46 26.19 24.06
CA GLU A 63 3.39 25.27 25.20
C GLU A 63 2.54 24.04 24.87
N SER A 64 1.38 24.26 24.25
CA SER A 64 0.44 23.19 23.88
C SER A 64 1.02 22.21 22.86
N SER A 65 1.85 22.71 21.94
CA SER A 65 2.49 21.89 20.90
C SER A 65 3.43 20.82 21.49
N GLY A 66 4.00 21.09 22.67
CA GLY A 66 4.88 20.18 23.40
C GLY A 66 4.15 18.96 23.99
N TYR A 67 2.82 19.03 24.16
CA TYR A 67 2.04 17.91 24.71
C TYR A 67 1.76 16.79 23.70
N ILE A 68 1.98 17.01 22.39
CA ILE A 68 1.69 16.02 21.36
C ILE A 68 2.99 15.23 21.03
N PRO A 69 3.12 13.96 21.46
CA PRO A 69 4.32 13.17 21.23
C PRO A 69 4.32 12.57 19.81
N LEU A 70 4.40 13.41 18.78
CA LEU A 70 4.31 12.97 17.37
C LEU A 70 5.32 11.87 17.02
N ASN A 71 6.56 12.00 17.48
CA ASN A 71 7.62 11.01 17.20
C ASN A 71 7.23 9.60 17.64
N PHE A 72 6.60 9.48 18.81
CA PHE A 72 6.16 8.20 19.34
C PHE A 72 5.00 7.65 18.51
N VAL A 73 3.95 8.46 18.34
CA VAL A 73 2.72 8.03 17.65
C VAL A 73 3.00 7.64 16.19
N LEU A 74 3.76 8.44 15.46
CA LEU A 74 4.17 8.14 14.08
C LEU A 74 5.11 6.94 14.03
N GLY A 75 6.09 6.85 14.94
CA GLY A 75 7.04 5.75 14.98
C GLY A 75 6.38 4.38 15.08
N PHE A 76 5.43 4.21 16.01
CA PHE A 76 4.71 2.95 16.15
C PHE A 76 3.80 2.66 14.94
N PHE A 77 3.08 3.68 14.46
CA PHE A 77 2.14 3.51 13.36
C PHE A 77 2.85 3.14 12.05
N VAL A 78 3.90 3.88 11.69
CA VAL A 78 4.68 3.65 10.47
C VAL A 78 5.40 2.30 10.53
N SER A 79 5.95 1.92 11.70
CA SER A 79 6.56 0.59 11.88
C SER A 79 5.55 -0.53 11.65
N ALA A 80 4.32 -0.40 12.14
CA ALA A 80 3.25 -1.38 11.91
C ALA A 80 2.86 -1.44 10.41
N ILE A 81 2.76 -0.29 9.74
CA ILE A 81 2.49 -0.23 8.29
C ILE A 81 3.60 -0.91 7.49
N LEU A 82 4.87 -0.60 7.78
CA LEU A 82 6.02 -1.17 7.06
C LEU A 82 6.11 -2.68 7.27
N ALA A 83 5.90 -3.17 8.49
CA ALA A 83 5.86 -4.61 8.77
C ALA A 83 4.75 -5.31 7.97
N ARG A 84 3.56 -4.69 7.92
CA ARG A 84 2.42 -5.19 7.15
C ARG A 84 2.66 -5.16 5.64
N TRP A 85 3.28 -4.09 5.13
CA TRP A 85 3.64 -3.95 3.72
C TRP A 85 4.66 -5.03 3.31
N TRP A 86 5.71 -5.24 4.12
CA TRP A 86 6.70 -6.28 3.86
C TRP A 86 6.10 -7.68 3.90
N SER A 87 5.19 -7.93 4.85
CA SER A 87 4.46 -9.19 4.94
C SER A 87 3.63 -9.45 3.68
N GLN A 88 2.91 -8.45 3.17
CA GLN A 88 2.19 -8.57 1.89
C GLN A 88 3.12 -8.93 0.73
N CYS A 89 4.29 -8.29 0.62
CA CYS A 89 5.29 -8.62 -0.40
C CYS A 89 5.73 -10.10 -0.33
N ASN A 90 5.90 -10.65 0.87
CA ASN A 90 6.30 -12.05 1.07
C ASN A 90 5.19 -13.06 0.71
N TYR A 91 3.93 -12.64 0.69
CA TYR A 91 2.79 -13.49 0.29
C TYR A 91 2.44 -13.39 -1.20
N ILE A 92 3.12 -12.54 -1.97
CA ILE A 92 2.99 -12.55 -3.43
C ILE A 92 3.45 -13.92 -3.92
N SER A 93 2.48 -14.73 -4.35
CA SER A 93 2.70 -16.11 -4.76
C SER A 93 3.00 -16.19 -6.25
N TYR A 94 4.03 -16.97 -6.57
CA TYR A 94 4.46 -17.21 -7.95
C TYR A 94 4.27 -18.69 -8.31
N PRO A 95 3.88 -19.01 -9.56
CA PRO A 95 3.61 -20.38 -9.97
C PRO A 95 4.88 -21.23 -10.15
N ASP A 96 6.07 -20.62 -10.10
CA ASP A 96 7.37 -21.18 -10.46
C ASP A 96 7.65 -22.53 -9.79
N ALA A 97 7.50 -22.62 -8.47
CA ALA A 97 7.77 -23.87 -7.74
C ALA A 97 6.83 -25.00 -8.15
N SER A 98 5.53 -24.70 -8.31
CA SER A 98 4.54 -25.67 -8.81
C SER A 98 4.85 -26.11 -10.24
N MET A 99 5.23 -25.14 -11.09
CA MET A 99 5.54 -25.40 -12.49
C MET A 99 6.79 -26.24 -12.68
N LEU A 100 7.84 -26.01 -11.89
CA LEU A 100 9.06 -26.82 -11.92
C LEU A 100 8.75 -28.30 -11.65
N LEU A 101 7.92 -28.59 -10.64
CA LEU A 101 7.51 -29.97 -10.33
C LEU A 101 6.63 -30.56 -11.44
N ILE A 102 5.65 -29.80 -11.93
CA ILE A 102 4.78 -30.24 -13.03
C ILE A 102 5.61 -30.60 -14.27
N THR A 103 6.60 -29.79 -14.64
CA THR A 103 7.47 -30.07 -15.79
C THR A 103 8.41 -31.24 -15.56
N THR A 104 8.80 -31.48 -14.30
CA THR A 104 9.71 -32.57 -13.94
C THR A 104 9.01 -33.92 -13.95
N TYR A 105 7.79 -34.01 -13.41
CA TYR A 105 7.08 -35.28 -13.25
C TYR A 105 6.20 -35.63 -14.46
N ILE A 106 5.50 -34.67 -15.05
CA ILE A 106 4.62 -34.91 -16.21
C ILE A 106 5.44 -34.72 -17.49
N GLN A 107 6.20 -35.73 -17.89
CA GLN A 107 7.11 -35.66 -19.04
C GLN A 107 6.46 -36.09 -20.36
N GLY A 108 7.09 -35.80 -21.50
CA GLY A 108 6.63 -36.23 -22.83
C GLY A 108 5.81 -35.20 -23.61
N GLU A 109 5.82 -35.32 -24.94
CA GLU A 109 5.12 -34.41 -25.85
C GLU A 109 3.60 -34.56 -25.77
N THR A 110 3.10 -35.80 -25.59
CA THR A 110 1.67 -36.10 -25.44
C THR A 110 1.02 -35.31 -24.30
N TYR A 111 1.77 -35.00 -23.24
CA TYR A 111 1.29 -34.28 -22.06
C TYR A 111 1.60 -32.78 -22.08
N LEU A 112 2.07 -32.24 -23.21
CA LEU A 112 2.31 -30.80 -23.36
C LEU A 112 1.05 -29.98 -23.09
N VAL A 113 -0.11 -30.45 -23.58
CA VAL A 113 -1.40 -29.79 -23.37
C VAL A 113 -1.79 -29.81 -21.88
N VAL A 114 -1.52 -30.90 -21.16
CA VAL A 114 -1.75 -31.02 -19.72
C VAL A 114 -0.91 -30.00 -18.97
N ARG A 115 0.40 -29.94 -19.21
CA ARG A 115 1.31 -28.98 -18.56
C ARG A 115 0.90 -27.52 -18.84
N ARG A 116 0.55 -27.20 -20.09
CA ARG A 116 0.07 -25.86 -20.48
C ARG A 116 -1.24 -25.50 -19.79
N THR A 117 -2.15 -26.45 -19.66
CA THR A 117 -3.45 -26.25 -18.97
C THR A 117 -3.24 -25.99 -17.48
N MET A 118 -2.39 -26.76 -16.81
CA MET A 118 -2.05 -26.54 -15.40
C MET A 118 -1.39 -25.17 -15.18
N ALA A 119 -0.43 -24.79 -16.04
CA ALA A 119 0.20 -23.48 -16.00
C ALA A 119 -0.82 -22.34 -16.15
N ARG A 120 -1.74 -22.48 -17.11
CA ARG A 120 -2.80 -21.51 -17.35
C ARG A 120 -3.75 -21.42 -16.16
N TRP A 121 -4.14 -22.52 -15.53
CA TRP A 121 -5.00 -22.51 -14.34
C TRP A 121 -4.33 -21.89 -13.10
N LEU A 122 -3.02 -22.07 -12.91
CA LEU A 122 -2.28 -21.34 -11.88
C LEU A 122 -2.33 -19.82 -12.12
N ASN A 123 -2.06 -19.40 -13.35
CA ASN A 123 -2.12 -17.98 -13.75
C ASN A 123 -3.54 -17.41 -13.67
N LEU A 124 -4.55 -18.20 -14.05
CA LEU A 124 -5.95 -17.84 -13.95
C LEU A 124 -6.36 -17.62 -12.49
N THR A 125 -5.94 -18.50 -11.59
CA THR A 125 -6.15 -18.34 -10.14
C THR A 125 -5.51 -17.05 -9.63
N ALA A 126 -4.27 -16.75 -10.03
CA ALA A 126 -3.60 -15.50 -9.66
C ALA A 126 -4.40 -14.27 -10.12
N VAL A 127 -4.85 -14.25 -11.38
CA VAL A 127 -5.63 -13.10 -11.90
C VAL A 127 -6.98 -12.96 -11.21
N LEU A 128 -7.70 -14.06 -11.00
CA LEU A 128 -8.98 -14.05 -10.28
C LEU A 128 -8.82 -13.61 -8.81
N GLY A 129 -7.75 -14.05 -8.14
CA GLY A 129 -7.45 -13.66 -6.77
C GLY A 129 -6.96 -12.21 -6.66
N TRP A 130 -6.00 -11.82 -7.49
CA TRP A 130 -5.40 -10.47 -7.47
C TRP A 130 -6.36 -9.38 -7.93
N ARG A 131 -7.33 -9.69 -8.81
CA ARG A 131 -8.39 -8.75 -9.18
C ARG A 131 -9.10 -8.16 -7.95
N THR A 132 -9.28 -8.94 -6.88
CA THR A 132 -10.02 -8.47 -5.70
C THR A 132 -9.18 -7.64 -4.73
N VAL A 133 -7.86 -7.61 -4.88
CA VAL A 133 -6.93 -6.92 -3.95
C VAL A 133 -6.03 -5.89 -4.64
N CYS A 134 -5.95 -5.91 -5.98
CA CYS A 134 -5.07 -5.04 -6.75
C CYS A 134 -5.88 -4.27 -7.80
N SER A 135 -5.99 -2.95 -7.60
CA SER A 135 -6.69 -2.04 -8.51
C SER A 135 -6.14 -2.06 -9.94
N ARG A 136 -4.82 -2.28 -10.12
CA ARG A 136 -4.21 -2.41 -11.45
C ARG A 136 -4.63 -3.70 -12.15
N THR A 137 -4.71 -4.81 -11.43
CA THR A 137 -5.21 -6.08 -11.97
C THR A 137 -6.69 -5.97 -12.33
N LEU A 138 -7.49 -5.32 -11.49
CA LEU A 138 -8.90 -5.03 -11.77
C LEU A 138 -9.06 -4.11 -13.00
N SER A 139 -8.20 -3.09 -13.14
CA SER A 139 -8.24 -2.19 -14.30
C SER A 139 -7.86 -2.90 -15.60
N ARG A 140 -6.92 -3.85 -15.54
CA ARG A 140 -6.51 -4.66 -16.71
C ARG A 140 -7.57 -5.71 -17.08
N PHE A 141 -8.19 -6.31 -16.08
CA PHE A 141 -9.27 -7.28 -16.26
C PHE A 141 -10.48 -6.80 -15.45
N PRO A 142 -11.39 -6.01 -16.04
CA PRO A 142 -12.60 -5.54 -15.34
C PRO A 142 -13.74 -6.57 -15.34
N THR A 143 -13.93 -7.31 -16.43
CA THR A 143 -15.00 -8.34 -16.57
C THR A 143 -14.40 -9.73 -16.85
N TYR A 144 -15.15 -10.80 -16.61
CA TYR A 144 -14.67 -12.15 -16.91
C TYR A 144 -14.37 -12.35 -18.40
N GLU A 145 -15.11 -11.67 -19.30
CA GLU A 145 -14.80 -11.66 -20.73
C GLU A 145 -13.39 -11.16 -21.05
N HIS A 146 -12.87 -10.17 -20.29
CA HIS A 146 -11.49 -9.72 -20.50
C HIS A 146 -10.47 -10.82 -20.16
N ILE A 147 -10.80 -11.68 -19.19
CA ILE A 147 -9.97 -12.83 -18.82
C ILE A 147 -10.03 -13.88 -19.95
N VAL A 148 -11.23 -14.14 -20.49
CA VAL A 148 -11.42 -15.07 -21.61
C VAL A 148 -10.68 -14.59 -22.87
N LYS A 149 -10.91 -13.32 -23.27
CA LYS A 149 -10.22 -12.67 -24.42
C LYS A 149 -8.70 -12.63 -24.26
N SER A 150 -8.18 -12.62 -23.03
CA SER A 150 -6.73 -12.67 -22.79
C SER A 150 -6.11 -14.06 -22.91
N GLY A 151 -6.92 -15.10 -23.12
CA GLY A 151 -6.47 -16.49 -23.22
C GLY A 151 -6.15 -17.16 -21.88
N LEU A 152 -6.47 -16.52 -20.75
CA LEU A 152 -6.28 -17.11 -19.42
C LEU A 152 -7.37 -18.14 -19.07
N MET A 153 -8.56 -18.00 -19.66
CA MET A 153 -9.70 -18.91 -19.50
C MET A 153 -10.28 -19.20 -20.88
N THR A 154 -10.62 -20.45 -21.18
CA THR A 154 -11.32 -20.78 -22.44
C THR A 154 -12.82 -20.54 -22.29
N GLU A 155 -13.55 -20.41 -23.40
CA GLU A 155 -15.02 -20.27 -23.36
C GLU A 155 -15.68 -21.44 -22.62
N SER A 156 -15.23 -22.67 -22.88
CA SER A 156 -15.73 -23.87 -22.19
C SER A 156 -15.47 -23.87 -20.68
N GLU A 157 -14.36 -23.29 -20.23
CA GLU A 157 -14.06 -23.15 -18.81
C GLU A 157 -14.85 -22.01 -18.18
N PHE A 158 -15.14 -20.97 -18.95
CA PHE A 158 -16.00 -19.88 -18.51
C PHE A 158 -17.43 -20.38 -18.26
N ASP A 159 -17.97 -21.22 -19.16
CA ASP A 159 -19.26 -21.88 -18.96
C ASP A 159 -19.28 -22.72 -17.67
N LEU A 160 -18.20 -23.48 -17.42
CA LEU A 160 -18.07 -24.27 -16.19
C LEU A 160 -17.95 -23.37 -14.94
N TYR A 161 -17.23 -22.27 -15.07
CA TYR A 161 -17.04 -21.28 -14.02
C TYR A 161 -18.36 -20.61 -13.64
N GLU A 162 -19.20 -20.24 -14.61
CA GLU A 162 -20.52 -19.67 -14.35
C GLU A 162 -21.46 -20.67 -13.69
N LYS A 163 -21.54 -21.90 -14.22
CA LYS A 163 -22.41 -22.96 -13.70
C LYS A 163 -22.12 -23.37 -12.26
N THR A 164 -20.88 -23.20 -11.79
CA THR A 164 -20.51 -23.56 -10.42
C THR A 164 -21.10 -22.55 -9.44
N GLU A 165 -21.96 -22.95 -8.51
CA GLU A 165 -22.44 -22.05 -7.46
C GLU A 165 -21.38 -21.84 -6.36
N ALA A 166 -20.88 -20.61 -6.22
CA ALA A 166 -20.06 -20.22 -5.08
C ALA A 166 -20.28 -18.73 -4.73
N PRO A 167 -21.15 -18.42 -3.75
CA PRO A 167 -21.59 -17.06 -3.47
C PRO A 167 -20.48 -16.14 -2.94
N TYR A 168 -19.45 -16.70 -2.31
CA TYR A 168 -18.33 -15.96 -1.71
C TYR A 168 -17.12 -15.80 -2.64
N GLY A 169 -17.29 -16.11 -3.93
CA GLY A 169 -16.28 -15.97 -4.97
C GLY A 169 -15.62 -17.29 -5.38
N LYS A 170 -15.26 -17.37 -6.66
CA LYS A 170 -14.83 -18.61 -7.35
C LYS A 170 -13.33 -18.60 -7.72
N TRP A 171 -12.52 -17.78 -7.05
CA TRP A 171 -11.10 -17.61 -7.41
C TRP A 171 -10.26 -18.88 -7.21
N PHE A 172 -10.67 -19.79 -6.32
CA PHE A 172 -10.01 -21.06 -6.05
C PHE A 172 -10.33 -22.16 -7.07
N LEU A 173 -11.36 -21.97 -7.91
CA LEU A 173 -11.92 -23.01 -8.77
C LEU A 173 -10.89 -23.59 -9.76
N PRO A 174 -10.01 -22.79 -10.40
CA PRO A 174 -9.01 -23.37 -11.30
C PRO A 174 -7.98 -24.26 -10.59
N LEU A 175 -7.71 -24.03 -9.29
CA LEU A 175 -6.85 -24.95 -8.51
C LEU A 175 -7.55 -26.28 -8.23
N GLN A 176 -8.88 -26.27 -8.07
CA GLN A 176 -9.66 -27.51 -7.96
C GLN A 176 -9.63 -28.29 -9.28
N TRP A 177 -9.77 -27.61 -10.42
CA TRP A 177 -9.59 -28.24 -11.73
C TRP A 177 -8.20 -28.84 -11.91
N LEU A 178 -7.16 -28.12 -11.46
CA LEU A 178 -5.78 -28.59 -11.46
C LEU A 178 -5.61 -29.87 -10.64
N ASN A 179 -6.12 -29.91 -9.41
CA ASN A 179 -6.05 -31.12 -8.57
C ASN A 179 -6.80 -32.30 -9.18
N ASN A 180 -7.96 -32.07 -9.80
CA ASN A 180 -8.69 -33.12 -10.51
C ASN A 180 -7.92 -33.64 -11.73
N LEU A 181 -7.16 -32.77 -12.41
CA LEU A 181 -6.33 -33.18 -13.54
C LEU A 181 -5.09 -33.94 -13.07
N LEU A 182 -4.50 -33.58 -11.92
CA LEU A 182 -3.43 -34.37 -11.29
C LEU A 182 -3.93 -35.77 -10.92
N GLU A 183 -5.15 -35.89 -10.40
CA GLU A 183 -5.75 -37.18 -10.09
C GLU A 183 -5.90 -38.05 -11.35
N LYS A 184 -6.37 -37.48 -12.46
CA LYS A 184 -6.41 -38.19 -13.75
C LYS A 184 -5.03 -38.62 -14.24
N CYS A 185 -4.00 -37.79 -14.06
CA CYS A 185 -2.62 -38.17 -14.38
C CYS A 185 -2.16 -39.37 -13.53
N ARG A 186 -2.58 -39.45 -12.27
CA ARG A 186 -2.30 -40.60 -11.39
C ARG A 186 -3.05 -41.85 -11.84
N GLU A 187 -4.34 -41.74 -12.18
CA GLU A 187 -5.17 -42.85 -12.67
C GLU A 187 -4.63 -43.46 -13.97
N HIS A 188 -3.94 -42.66 -14.79
CA HIS A 188 -3.31 -43.10 -16.04
C HIS A 188 -1.81 -43.43 -15.88
N ASP A 189 -1.33 -43.63 -14.65
CA ASP A 189 0.07 -43.98 -14.32
C ASP A 189 1.11 -43.01 -14.91
N VAL A 190 0.74 -41.75 -15.14
CA VAL A 190 1.64 -40.68 -15.61
C VAL A 190 2.52 -40.17 -14.48
N ILE A 191 1.96 -40.12 -13.27
CA ILE A 191 2.64 -39.73 -12.04
C ILE A 191 2.27 -40.68 -10.91
N ASP A 192 3.18 -40.87 -9.96
CA ASP A 192 2.90 -41.64 -8.74
C ASP A 192 2.27 -40.77 -7.63
N SER A 193 1.85 -41.41 -6.53
CA SER A 193 1.21 -40.73 -5.40
C SER A 193 2.13 -39.77 -4.64
N VAL A 194 3.45 -40.01 -4.67
CA VAL A 194 4.45 -39.15 -4.02
C VAL A 194 4.67 -37.90 -4.85
N GLN A 195 4.83 -38.04 -6.16
CA GLN A 195 4.94 -36.95 -7.13
C GLN A 195 3.69 -36.06 -7.12
N MET A 196 2.50 -36.67 -7.13
CA MET A 196 1.24 -35.94 -7.01
C MET A 196 1.19 -35.11 -5.71
N LYS A 197 1.53 -35.73 -4.57
CA LYS A 197 1.57 -35.04 -3.26
C LYS A 197 2.54 -33.86 -3.28
N SER A 198 3.73 -34.02 -3.87
CA SER A 198 4.72 -32.95 -4.00
C SER A 198 4.19 -31.78 -4.81
N ILE A 199 3.54 -32.02 -5.96
CA ILE A 199 2.91 -30.94 -6.74
C ILE A 199 1.79 -30.27 -5.93
N ALA A 200 0.90 -31.05 -5.33
CA ALA A 200 -0.24 -30.53 -4.56
C ALA A 200 0.20 -29.65 -3.38
N GLN A 201 1.31 -29.98 -2.73
CA GLN A 201 1.88 -29.16 -1.66
C GLN A 201 2.34 -27.78 -2.16
N GLU A 202 3.03 -27.71 -3.31
CA GLU A 202 3.44 -26.42 -3.88
C GLU A 202 2.25 -25.60 -4.38
N VAL A 203 1.25 -26.25 -4.97
CA VAL A 203 -0.01 -25.60 -5.37
C VAL A 203 -0.75 -25.04 -4.16
N TYR A 204 -0.74 -25.76 -3.03
CA TYR A 204 -1.33 -25.28 -1.79
C TYR A 204 -0.59 -24.08 -1.22
N LYS A 205 0.76 -24.07 -1.24
CA LYS A 205 1.56 -22.91 -0.84
C LYS A 205 1.27 -21.68 -1.72
N PHE A 206 1.15 -21.88 -3.03
CA PHE A 206 0.74 -20.85 -3.97
C PHE A 206 -0.66 -20.28 -3.64
N ARG A 207 -1.62 -21.17 -3.32
CA ARG A 207 -2.95 -20.75 -2.85
C ARG A 207 -2.88 -19.95 -1.55
N LEU A 208 -2.02 -20.36 -0.61
CA LEU A 208 -1.88 -19.73 0.70
C LEU A 208 -1.48 -18.26 0.61
N GLY A 209 -0.51 -17.90 -0.24
CA GLY A 209 -0.17 -16.48 -0.36
C GLY A 209 -1.27 -15.64 -1.01
N ILE A 210 -2.03 -16.18 -1.98
CA ILE A 210 -3.21 -15.48 -2.54
C ILE A 210 -4.26 -15.22 -1.46
N ILE A 211 -4.62 -16.21 -0.63
CA ILE A 211 -5.61 -16.00 0.44
C ILE A 211 -5.08 -15.04 1.51
N MET A 212 -3.78 -15.09 1.84
CA MET A 212 -3.20 -14.14 2.80
C MET A 212 -3.31 -12.71 2.29
N LEU A 213 -3.03 -12.45 1.01
CA LEU A 213 -3.25 -11.13 0.40
C LEU A 213 -4.72 -10.68 0.49
N LYS A 214 -5.68 -11.59 0.31
CA LYS A 214 -7.11 -11.28 0.50
C LYS A 214 -7.46 -11.00 1.96
N ILE A 215 -6.81 -11.68 2.91
CA ILE A 215 -6.98 -11.40 4.34
C ILE A 215 -6.40 -10.03 4.69
N PHE A 216 -5.24 -9.65 4.12
CA PHE A 216 -4.73 -8.30 4.26
C PHE A 216 -5.75 -7.27 3.73
N GLU A 217 -6.32 -7.47 2.54
CA GLU A 217 -7.34 -6.55 2.03
C GLU A 217 -8.57 -6.45 2.95
N TRP A 218 -9.06 -7.59 3.45
CA TRP A 218 -10.23 -7.63 4.32
C TRP A 218 -9.98 -7.03 5.71
N VAL A 219 -8.85 -7.38 6.32
CA VAL A 219 -8.47 -6.96 7.67
C VAL A 219 -7.45 -5.83 7.56
N SER A 220 -7.97 -4.63 7.37
CA SER A 220 -7.19 -3.38 7.37
C SER A 220 -6.66 -3.02 8.77
N ILE A 221 -5.74 -2.06 8.84
CA ILE A 221 -5.32 -1.47 10.13
C ILE A 221 -6.57 -0.89 10.81
N PRO A 222 -6.78 -1.10 12.12
CA PRO A 222 -7.98 -0.61 12.79
C PRO A 222 -8.15 0.90 12.60
N LEU A 223 -9.34 1.32 12.18
CA LEU A 223 -9.64 2.70 11.82
C LEU A 223 -9.27 3.69 12.94
N ALA A 224 -9.53 3.33 14.19
CA ALA A 224 -9.20 4.16 15.36
C ALA A 224 -7.70 4.52 15.42
N TYR A 225 -6.80 3.60 15.06
CA TYR A 225 -5.36 3.87 15.05
C TYR A 225 -5.00 4.88 13.97
N THR A 226 -5.54 4.70 12.76
CA THR A 226 -5.35 5.65 11.66
C THR A 226 -5.91 7.03 12.05
N GLN A 227 -7.08 7.08 12.68
CA GLN A 227 -7.70 8.33 13.14
C GLN A 227 -6.87 9.03 14.21
N VAL A 228 -6.39 8.31 15.24
CA VAL A 228 -5.57 8.89 16.30
C VAL A 228 -4.30 9.52 15.74
N VAL A 229 -3.60 8.82 14.84
CA VAL A 229 -2.36 9.33 14.23
C VAL A 229 -2.66 10.53 13.33
N THR A 230 -3.77 10.47 12.57
CA THR A 230 -4.23 11.58 11.71
C THR A 230 -4.53 12.83 12.53
N VAL A 231 -5.28 12.68 13.64
CA VAL A 231 -5.64 13.78 14.55
C VAL A 231 -4.41 14.34 15.24
N ALA A 232 -3.49 13.48 15.71
CA ALA A 232 -2.25 13.94 16.33
C ALA A 232 -1.42 14.77 15.34
N THR A 233 -1.19 14.25 14.13
CA THR A 233 -0.37 14.91 13.10
C THR A 233 -0.99 16.22 12.63
N TYR A 234 -2.25 16.21 12.19
CA TYR A 234 -2.89 17.44 11.71
C TYR A 234 -3.20 18.42 12.84
N GLY A 235 -3.59 17.94 14.01
CA GLY A 235 -3.80 18.77 15.19
C GLY A 235 -2.53 19.52 15.61
N TYR A 236 -1.38 18.84 15.61
CA TYR A 236 -0.09 19.48 15.81
C TYR A 236 0.17 20.59 14.77
N PHE A 237 -0.08 20.33 13.49
CA PHE A 237 0.12 21.35 12.46
C PHE A 237 -0.85 22.52 12.55
N VAL A 238 -2.09 22.29 13.00
CA VAL A 238 -3.03 23.39 13.31
C VAL A 238 -2.51 24.25 14.46
N ILE A 239 -1.95 23.67 15.52
CA ILE A 239 -1.38 24.43 16.64
C ILE A 239 -0.15 25.23 16.18
N THR A 240 0.74 24.61 15.39
CA THR A 240 1.96 25.30 14.90
C THR A 240 1.68 26.42 13.91
N LEU A 241 0.53 26.44 13.23
CA LEU A 241 0.11 27.60 12.41
C LEU A 241 0.08 28.89 13.23
N PHE A 242 -0.19 28.79 14.53
CA PHE A 242 -0.17 29.91 15.47
C PHE A 242 1.16 29.98 16.22
N SER A 243 1.63 28.87 16.80
CA SER A 243 2.81 28.89 17.67
C SER A 243 4.10 29.34 16.97
N ARG A 244 4.22 29.07 15.66
CA ARG A 244 5.41 29.39 14.86
C ARG A 244 5.30 30.74 14.12
N GLN A 245 4.34 31.59 14.48
CA GLN A 245 4.17 32.90 13.86
C GLN A 245 5.34 33.81 14.18
N ILE A 246 5.96 34.36 13.14
CA ILE A 246 7.06 35.32 13.30
C ILE A 246 6.45 36.70 13.55
N THR A 247 6.58 37.12 14.80
CA THR A 247 5.86 38.28 15.36
C THR A 247 6.74 39.51 15.57
N GLY A 248 8.05 39.43 15.28
CA GLY A 248 8.99 40.56 15.44
C GLY A 248 9.22 40.96 16.91
N ARG A 249 8.98 40.02 17.82
CA ARG A 249 9.16 40.16 19.27
C ARG A 249 10.63 40.39 19.61
N THR A 250 10.95 41.56 20.19
CA THR A 250 12.30 41.91 20.65
C THR A 250 12.71 41.17 21.92
N ASP A 251 11.78 40.54 22.63
CA ASP A 251 12.00 39.83 23.89
C ASP A 251 12.54 38.40 23.72
N LYS A 252 12.49 37.83 22.50
CA LYS A 252 12.98 36.48 22.22
C LYS A 252 14.28 36.43 21.40
N ASP A 253 14.87 37.59 21.05
CA ASP A 253 16.06 37.69 20.17
C ASP A 253 15.94 36.85 18.87
N GLU A 254 14.72 36.65 18.38
CA GLU A 254 14.47 35.85 17.17
C GLU A 254 14.57 36.75 15.92
N PRO A 255 15.36 36.36 14.92
CA PRO A 255 15.43 37.11 13.67
C PRO A 255 14.07 37.10 12.97
N ASP A 256 13.61 38.26 12.50
CA ASP A 256 12.38 38.39 11.69
C ASP A 256 12.65 37.88 10.26
N ILE A 257 12.70 36.55 10.12
CA ILE A 257 12.88 35.87 8.84
C ILE A 257 11.51 35.76 8.17
N LEU A 258 11.36 36.24 6.94
CA LEU A 258 10.07 36.21 6.23
C LEU A 258 9.55 34.78 5.96
N PHE A 259 10.42 33.78 5.95
CA PHE A 259 10.09 32.41 5.60
C PHE A 259 10.39 31.43 6.76
N PRO A 260 9.40 30.62 7.22
CA PRO A 260 9.57 29.74 8.37
C PRO A 260 10.30 28.44 7.99
N ILE A 261 11.62 28.55 7.72
CA ILE A 261 12.47 27.46 7.20
C ILE A 261 12.33 26.18 8.05
N PHE A 262 12.49 26.28 9.37
CA PHE A 262 12.48 25.11 10.26
C PHE A 262 11.10 24.48 10.41
N THR A 263 10.02 25.28 10.34
CA THR A 263 8.65 24.75 10.34
C THR A 263 8.35 24.01 9.04
N VAL A 264 8.84 24.50 7.91
CA VAL A 264 8.75 23.77 6.64
C VAL A 264 9.54 22.47 6.71
N LEU A 265 10.77 22.48 7.26
CA LEU A 265 11.51 21.24 7.49
C LEU A 265 10.75 20.25 8.38
N GLN A 266 10.10 20.72 9.46
CA GLN A 266 9.25 19.88 10.32
C GLN A 266 8.03 19.31 9.57
N LEU A 267 7.39 20.10 8.70
CA LEU A 267 6.34 19.60 7.80
C LEU A 267 6.87 18.50 6.90
N LEU A 268 8.06 18.70 6.30
CA LEU A 268 8.69 17.69 5.46
C LEU A 268 8.96 16.39 6.24
N PHE A 269 9.42 16.48 7.48
CA PHE A 269 9.69 15.31 8.31
C PHE A 269 8.41 14.63 8.79
N TYR A 270 7.49 15.31 9.46
CA TYR A 270 6.33 14.67 10.08
C TYR A 270 5.23 14.31 9.07
N LEU A 271 4.89 15.18 8.11
CA LEU A 271 3.95 14.81 7.05
C LEU A 271 4.57 13.88 6.01
N GLY A 272 5.90 13.89 5.89
CA GLY A 272 6.61 12.92 5.07
C GLY A 272 6.65 11.53 5.67
N TRP A 273 6.65 11.47 7.00
CA TRP A 273 6.68 10.23 7.76
C TRP A 273 5.28 9.62 7.91
N PHE A 274 4.24 10.45 8.02
CA PHE A 274 2.82 10.06 8.03
C PHE A 274 2.35 9.51 6.68
#